data_AF-A0A847WKA9-F1
#
_entry.id   AF-A0A847WKA9-F1
#
_cell.length_a   1.000
_cell.length_b   1.000
_cell.length_c   1.000
_cell.angle_alpha   90.00
_cell.angle_beta   90.00
_cell.angle_gamma   90.00
#
_symmetry.space_group_name_H-M   'P 1'
#
loop_
_entity.id
_entity.type
_entity.pdbx_description
1 polymer ?
#
loop_
_entity_poly.entity_id
_entity_poly.type
_entity_poly.pdbx_seq_one_letter_code
_entity_poly.pdbx_strand_id
1 'polypeptide(L)'
;MHIKEMKEKIIMFGASSAGVTFIKKYQNEYEILAIADNDRKKHNTTLYNYLIIDPLQIKDYKYDYIVITSSFLLQIKDQLLKELKIDPLKIKALPKGGLYSSKSYRPFEHEKTMILAREILLFIIEILASEGIRYFVDHGTLLGLVRDGDIISWDDDIDFSIHSDDLEKVVMCMSRNIKKFPLSNELEWGAHLKYNQENKPCSITLSFDNNSKSDIKQFPISITANYFVDGLAIQTVTYAPEDHFKQCEYIMYKGRKISVPYKYELYLEYHYGEWKQPKKDISFLDICNYQESNVRYQEIIF
;
A
#
# COMPACT_ATOMS: atom_id res chain seq x y z
N MET A 1 -10.30 24.97 -30.61
CA MET A 1 -10.23 23.50 -30.78
C MET A 1 -9.59 22.93 -29.54
N HIS A 2 -10.36 22.34 -28.62
CA HIS A 2 -9.77 21.54 -27.55
C HIS A 2 -9.34 20.21 -28.14
N ILE A 3 -8.03 19.96 -28.15
CA ILE A 3 -7.47 18.64 -28.42
C ILE A 3 -7.99 17.76 -27.28
N LYS A 4 -8.94 16.88 -27.59
CA LYS A 4 -9.41 15.87 -26.64
C LYS A 4 -8.25 14.88 -26.51
N GLU A 5 -7.54 14.90 -25.38
CA GLU A 5 -6.50 13.91 -25.10
C GLU A 5 -7.11 12.52 -25.33
N MET A 6 -6.46 11.71 -26.18
CA MET A 6 -6.88 10.34 -26.41
C MET A 6 -6.61 9.56 -25.13
N LYS A 7 -7.67 9.06 -24.51
CA LYS A 7 -7.56 8.19 -23.34
C LYS A 7 -6.94 6.88 -23.76
N GLU A 8 -6.02 6.37 -22.93
CA GLU A 8 -5.48 5.03 -23.10
C GLU A 8 -6.60 3.98 -22.97
N LYS A 9 -6.61 3.02 -23.89
CA LYS A 9 -7.58 1.93 -23.97
C LYS A 9 -7.10 0.76 -23.15
N ILE A 10 -7.89 0.37 -22.16
CA ILE A 10 -7.48 -0.65 -21.20
C ILE A 10 -8.48 -1.79 -21.11
N ILE A 11 -7.96 -2.96 -20.75
CA ILE A 11 -8.75 -4.06 -20.20
C ILE A 11 -8.43 -4.13 -18.72
N MET A 12 -9.46 -4.17 -17.88
CA MET A 12 -9.27 -4.47 -16.46
C MET A 12 -9.23 -5.98 -16.26
N PHE A 13 -8.43 -6.47 -15.32
CA PHE A 13 -8.44 -7.88 -14.92
C PHE A 13 -8.83 -8.01 -13.44
N GLY A 14 -10.09 -8.34 -13.19
CA GLY A 14 -10.68 -8.52 -11.87
C GLY A 14 -11.95 -7.69 -11.68
N ALA A 15 -13.11 -8.35 -11.65
CA ALA A 15 -14.42 -7.74 -11.38
C ALA A 15 -14.82 -7.92 -9.91
N SER A 16 -13.95 -7.52 -8.99
CA SER A 16 -14.19 -7.56 -7.53
C SER A 16 -14.42 -6.14 -6.98
N SER A 17 -14.42 -5.98 -5.65
CA SER A 17 -14.46 -4.66 -4.99
C SER A 17 -13.31 -3.75 -5.44
N ALA A 18 -12.12 -4.30 -5.68
CA ALA A 18 -10.98 -3.55 -6.23
C ALA A 18 -11.27 -3.00 -7.64
N GLY A 19 -11.91 -3.80 -8.50
CA GLY A 19 -12.38 -3.37 -9.81
C GLY A 19 -13.42 -2.24 -9.72
N VAL A 20 -14.37 -2.34 -8.78
CA VAL A 20 -15.35 -1.27 -8.52
C VAL A 20 -14.67 0.03 -8.13
N THR A 21 -13.72 -0.02 -7.18
CA THR A 21 -12.96 1.16 -6.73
C THR A 21 -12.18 1.78 -7.88
N PHE A 22 -11.53 0.95 -8.72
CA PHE A 22 -10.80 1.43 -9.88
C PHE A 22 -11.71 2.18 -10.86
N ILE A 23 -12.88 1.62 -11.21
CA ILE A 23 -13.83 2.28 -12.12
C ILE A 23 -14.26 3.63 -11.55
N LYS A 24 -14.65 3.69 -10.27
CA LYS A 24 -15.08 4.95 -9.65
C LYS A 24 -14.02 6.04 -9.74
N LYS A 25 -12.76 5.69 -9.53
CA LYS A 25 -11.63 6.64 -9.49
C LYS A 25 -11.16 7.03 -10.89
N TYR A 26 -11.05 6.07 -11.81
CA TYR A 26 -10.30 6.25 -13.06
C TYR A 26 -11.11 6.09 -14.36
N GLN A 27 -12.43 5.86 -14.31
CA GLN A 27 -13.28 5.78 -15.53
C GLN A 27 -13.22 7.05 -16.40
N ASN A 28 -12.89 8.20 -15.81
CA ASN A 28 -12.75 9.46 -16.53
C ASN A 28 -11.36 9.65 -17.13
N GLU A 29 -10.38 8.83 -16.78
CA GLU A 29 -9.00 8.90 -17.27
C GLU A 29 -8.75 7.89 -18.38
N TYR A 30 -9.36 6.70 -18.30
CA TYR A 30 -9.17 5.62 -19.27
C TYR A 30 -10.42 5.33 -20.11
N GLU A 31 -10.22 4.74 -21.29
CA GLU A 31 -11.27 4.06 -22.06
C GLU A 31 -11.25 2.57 -21.68
N ILE A 32 -12.10 2.17 -20.73
CA ILE A 32 -12.22 0.78 -20.29
C ILE A 32 -13.04 0.00 -21.34
N LEU A 33 -12.41 -0.97 -21.99
CA LEU A 33 -13.02 -1.74 -23.07
C LEU A 33 -13.85 -2.94 -22.57
N ALA A 34 -13.31 -3.63 -21.57
CA ALA A 34 -13.91 -4.83 -20.97
C ALA A 34 -13.21 -5.13 -19.63
N ILE A 35 -13.79 -6.06 -18.87
CA ILE A 35 -13.23 -6.58 -17.64
C ILE A 35 -13.04 -8.09 -17.78
N ALA A 36 -11.80 -8.58 -17.78
CA ALA A 36 -11.53 -10.01 -17.69
C ALA A 36 -11.64 -10.48 -16.23
N ASP A 37 -12.21 -11.67 -16.00
CA ASP A 37 -12.25 -12.29 -14.67
C ASP A 37 -12.16 -13.81 -14.80
N ASN A 38 -11.45 -14.49 -13.89
CA ASN A 38 -11.36 -15.96 -13.91
C ASN A 38 -12.64 -16.65 -13.38
N ASP A 39 -13.52 -15.92 -12.71
CA ASP A 39 -14.82 -16.44 -12.27
C ASP A 39 -15.80 -16.53 -13.45
N ARG A 40 -15.94 -17.74 -13.99
CA ARG A 40 -16.87 -18.07 -15.08
C ARG A 40 -18.32 -17.65 -14.81
N LYS A 41 -18.73 -17.56 -13.54
CA LYS A 41 -20.11 -17.14 -13.19
C LYS A 41 -20.37 -15.68 -13.54
N LYS A 42 -19.33 -14.86 -13.68
CA LYS A 42 -19.46 -13.43 -14.01
C LYS A 42 -19.43 -13.16 -15.51
N HIS A 43 -18.97 -14.11 -16.33
CA HIS A 43 -18.84 -13.90 -17.78
C HIS A 43 -20.20 -13.59 -18.42
N ASN A 44 -20.18 -12.72 -19.43
CA ASN A 44 -21.37 -12.20 -20.11
C ASN A 44 -22.34 -11.39 -19.23
N THR A 45 -21.91 -11.03 -18.01
CA THR A 45 -22.59 -10.02 -17.19
C THR A 45 -21.84 -8.70 -17.27
N THR A 46 -22.34 -7.65 -16.62
CA THR A 46 -21.68 -6.35 -16.58
C THR A 46 -21.34 -5.92 -15.16
N LEU A 47 -20.20 -5.24 -15.00
CA LEU A 47 -19.92 -4.43 -13.83
C LEU A 47 -20.07 -2.95 -14.24
N TYR A 48 -21.04 -2.27 -13.63
CA TYR A 48 -21.58 -1.02 -14.20
C TYR A 48 -22.04 -1.26 -15.65
N ASN A 49 -21.37 -0.65 -16.62
CA ASN A 49 -21.64 -0.74 -18.05
C ASN A 49 -20.57 -1.51 -18.83
N TYR A 50 -19.59 -2.11 -18.14
CA TYR A 50 -18.48 -2.82 -18.79
C TYR A 50 -18.73 -4.33 -18.77
N LEU A 51 -18.61 -4.96 -19.94
CA LEU A 51 -18.79 -6.40 -20.11
C LEU A 51 -17.68 -7.16 -19.38
N ILE A 52 -18.07 -8.19 -18.62
CA ILE A 52 -17.15 -9.14 -18.03
C ILE A 52 -16.92 -10.29 -19.00
N ILE A 53 -15.68 -10.49 -19.41
CA ILE A 53 -15.27 -11.46 -20.44
C ILE A 53 -14.44 -12.60 -19.85
N ASP A 54 -14.41 -13.71 -20.58
CA ASP A 54 -13.39 -14.74 -20.37
C ASP A 54 -12.01 -14.16 -20.72
N PRO A 55 -10.97 -14.36 -19.90
CA PRO A 55 -9.61 -13.91 -20.22
C PRO A 55 -9.10 -14.33 -21.60
N LEU A 56 -9.56 -15.46 -22.16
CA LEU A 56 -9.22 -15.90 -23.52
C LEU A 56 -9.72 -14.94 -24.61
N GLN A 57 -10.75 -14.14 -24.32
CA GLN A 57 -11.31 -13.15 -25.23
C GLN A 57 -10.51 -11.84 -25.26
N ILE A 58 -9.52 -11.66 -24.37
CA ILE A 58 -8.64 -10.47 -24.37
C ILE A 58 -8.01 -10.23 -25.75
N LYS A 59 -7.66 -11.29 -26.49
CA LYS A 59 -7.09 -11.23 -27.84
C LYS A 59 -8.00 -10.59 -28.88
N ASP A 60 -9.30 -10.54 -28.61
CA ASP A 60 -10.32 -10.00 -29.52
C ASP A 60 -10.41 -8.46 -29.44
N TYR A 61 -9.70 -7.85 -28.48
CA TYR A 61 -9.69 -6.42 -28.23
C TYR A 61 -8.38 -5.78 -28.68
N LYS A 62 -8.45 -4.53 -29.16
CA LYS A 62 -7.29 -3.66 -29.37
C LYS A 62 -7.15 -2.74 -28.16
N TYR A 63 -6.11 -2.97 -27.36
CA TYR A 63 -5.84 -2.25 -26.12
C TYR A 63 -4.37 -1.86 -26.03
N ASP A 64 -4.10 -0.83 -25.22
CA ASP A 64 -2.77 -0.33 -24.92
C ASP A 64 -2.11 -1.22 -23.85
N TYR A 65 -2.82 -1.45 -22.73
CA TYR A 65 -2.39 -2.38 -21.67
C TYR A 65 -3.56 -2.94 -20.85
N ILE A 66 -3.26 -3.94 -20.04
CA ILE A 66 -4.15 -4.61 -19.09
C ILE A 66 -3.81 -4.09 -17.70
N VAL A 67 -4.82 -3.69 -16.93
CA VAL A 67 -4.68 -3.28 -15.52
C VAL A 67 -5.21 -4.38 -14.62
N ILE A 68 -4.35 -4.99 -13.81
CA ILE A 68 -4.78 -6.01 -12.83
C ILE A 68 -5.43 -5.30 -11.64
N THR A 69 -6.73 -5.56 -11.45
CA THR A 69 -7.60 -4.98 -10.41
C THR A 69 -8.13 -6.08 -9.49
N SER A 70 -7.23 -6.95 -9.02
CA SER A 70 -7.53 -8.14 -8.21
C SER A 70 -6.44 -8.39 -7.17
N SER A 71 -6.82 -9.04 -6.06
CA SER A 71 -5.89 -9.53 -5.05
C SER A 71 -5.06 -10.75 -5.51
N PHE A 72 -5.51 -11.45 -6.56
CA PHE A 72 -4.80 -12.57 -7.18
C PHE A 72 -3.76 -12.08 -8.21
N LEU A 73 -2.97 -11.10 -7.81
CA LEU A 73 -2.09 -10.33 -8.69
C LEU A 73 -1.02 -11.21 -9.38
N LEU A 74 -0.35 -12.09 -8.63
CA LEU A 74 0.70 -12.95 -9.16
C LEU A 74 0.11 -14.03 -10.06
N GLN A 75 -1.00 -14.65 -9.64
CA GLN A 75 -1.67 -15.69 -10.42
C GLN A 75 -2.16 -15.14 -11.78
N ILE A 76 -2.79 -13.96 -11.76
CA ILE A 76 -3.26 -13.30 -12.99
C ILE A 76 -2.09 -12.86 -13.87
N LYS A 77 -1.01 -12.31 -13.28
CA LYS A 77 0.19 -11.95 -14.04
C LYS A 77 0.80 -13.18 -14.71
N ASP A 78 0.91 -14.30 -14.00
CA ASP A 78 1.42 -15.55 -14.54
C ASP A 78 0.52 -16.08 -15.66
N GLN A 79 -0.80 -16.04 -15.50
CA GLN A 79 -1.76 -16.41 -16.56
C GLN A 79 -1.57 -15.53 -17.80
N LEU A 80 -1.49 -14.21 -17.63
CA LEU A 80 -1.30 -13.26 -18.72
C LEU A 80 0.01 -13.52 -19.48
N LEU A 81 1.11 -13.78 -18.78
CA LEU A 81 2.43 -14.01 -19.37
C LEU A 81 2.59 -15.41 -19.97
N LYS A 82 2.23 -16.44 -19.21
CA LYS A 82 2.55 -17.84 -19.52
C LYS A 82 1.47 -18.50 -20.38
N GLU A 83 0.20 -18.22 -20.12
CA GLU A 83 -0.92 -18.85 -20.84
C GLU A 83 -1.38 -17.99 -22.02
N LEU A 84 -1.65 -16.72 -21.78
CA LEU A 84 -2.19 -15.80 -22.79
C LEU A 84 -1.09 -15.13 -23.63
N LYS A 85 0.18 -15.30 -23.26
CA LYS A 85 1.35 -14.78 -23.98
C LYS A 85 1.30 -13.26 -24.21
N ILE A 86 0.75 -12.52 -23.26
CA ILE A 86 0.71 -11.06 -23.31
C ILE A 86 2.11 -10.50 -23.07
N ASP A 87 2.47 -9.46 -23.82
CA ASP A 87 3.71 -8.71 -23.65
C ASP A 87 3.79 -8.16 -22.20
N PRO A 88 4.87 -8.42 -21.44
CA PRO A 88 5.05 -7.87 -20.09
C PRO A 88 4.86 -6.35 -20.01
N LEU A 89 5.24 -5.60 -21.04
CA LEU A 89 5.09 -4.14 -21.09
C LEU A 89 3.62 -3.67 -21.19
N LYS A 90 2.73 -4.59 -21.59
CA LYS A 90 1.28 -4.37 -21.63
C LYS A 90 0.56 -4.79 -20.35
N ILE A 91 1.27 -5.14 -19.29
CA ILE A 91 0.66 -5.54 -18.00
C ILE A 91 1.02 -4.51 -16.94
N LYS A 92 0.03 -3.80 -16.44
CA LYS A 92 0.14 -2.86 -15.32
C LYS A 92 -0.65 -3.39 -14.13
N ALA A 93 -0.18 -3.12 -12.93
CA ALA A 93 -0.97 -3.31 -11.73
C ALA A 93 -1.46 -1.96 -11.22
N LEU A 94 -2.53 -2.00 -10.41
CA LEU A 94 -2.95 -0.85 -9.64
C LEU A 94 -1.79 -0.29 -8.82
N PRO A 95 -1.53 1.04 -8.88
CA PRO A 95 -0.70 1.69 -7.88
C PRO A 95 -1.25 1.39 -6.48
N LYS A 96 -0.39 1.31 -5.46
CA LYS A 96 -0.82 1.05 -4.07
C LYS A 96 -1.95 1.99 -3.61
N GLY A 97 -2.02 3.20 -4.17
CA GLY A 97 -3.06 4.22 -4.05
C GLY A 97 -4.48 3.88 -4.52
N GLY A 98 -4.67 2.78 -5.25
CA GLY A 98 -5.94 2.43 -5.90
C GLY A 98 -6.82 1.42 -5.16
N LEU A 99 -6.31 0.77 -4.10
CA LEU A 99 -6.97 -0.38 -3.48
C LEU A 99 -7.81 -0.05 -2.23
N TYR A 100 -7.60 1.12 -1.61
CA TYR A 100 -8.29 1.54 -0.39
C TYR A 100 -9.08 2.83 -0.62
N SER A 101 -10.34 2.85 -0.17
CA SER A 101 -11.33 3.88 -0.51
C SER A 101 -11.20 5.20 0.25
N SER A 102 -10.30 5.31 1.24
CA SER A 102 -10.22 6.47 2.14
C SER A 102 -8.96 7.34 1.99
N LYS A 103 -7.97 6.97 1.15
CA LYS A 103 -6.77 7.78 0.97
C LYS A 103 -6.86 8.75 -0.21
N SER A 104 -6.38 9.97 0.01
CA SER A 104 -6.29 11.01 -1.03
C SER A 104 -5.22 10.64 -2.05
N TYR A 105 -5.37 11.12 -3.30
CA TYR A 105 -4.33 10.96 -4.31
C TYR A 105 -3.16 11.89 -4.01
N ARG A 106 -1.94 11.34 -3.88
CA ARG A 106 -0.68 12.06 -3.62
C ARG A 106 -0.81 13.11 -2.49
N PRO A 107 -1.18 12.67 -1.29
CA PRO A 107 -1.39 13.56 -0.15
C PRO A 107 -0.14 14.38 0.19
N PHE A 108 1.05 13.84 -0.06
CA PHE A 108 2.31 14.48 0.29
C PHE A 108 2.84 15.50 -0.74
N GLU A 109 2.20 15.66 -1.91
CA GLU A 109 2.43 16.81 -2.79
C GLU A 109 1.82 18.09 -2.19
N HIS A 110 0.89 17.94 -1.23
CA HIS A 110 0.29 19.05 -0.51
C HIS A 110 1.14 19.45 0.71
N GLU A 111 1.62 20.69 0.75
CA GLU A 111 2.61 21.17 1.73
C GLU A 111 2.18 20.96 3.19
N LYS A 112 0.96 21.38 3.58
CA LYS A 112 0.48 21.21 4.97
C LYS A 112 0.38 19.74 5.35
N THR A 113 0.01 18.90 4.40
CA THR A 113 -0.13 17.45 4.62
C THR A 113 1.23 16.80 4.76
N MET A 114 2.23 17.22 3.99
CA MET A 114 3.61 16.78 4.14
C MET A 114 4.20 17.20 5.50
N ILE A 115 3.94 18.43 5.97
CA ILE A 115 4.35 18.88 7.31
C ILE A 115 3.74 17.97 8.38
N LEU A 116 2.43 17.75 8.32
CA LEU A 116 1.71 16.87 9.24
C LEU A 116 2.24 15.43 9.20
N ALA A 117 2.52 14.88 8.02
CA ALA A 117 3.09 13.53 7.86
C ALA A 117 4.43 13.38 8.59
N ARG A 118 5.31 14.38 8.48
CA ARG A 118 6.60 14.40 9.18
C ARG A 118 6.42 14.49 10.70
N GLU A 119 5.48 15.30 11.17
CA GLU A 119 5.15 15.41 12.59
C GLU A 119 4.60 14.10 13.15
N ILE A 120 3.69 13.43 12.43
CA ILE A 120 3.13 12.13 12.81
C ILE A 120 4.21 11.05 12.85
N LEU A 121 5.08 10.99 11.84
CA LEU A 121 6.21 10.06 11.80
C LEU A 121 7.07 10.18 13.06
N LEU A 122 7.48 11.40 13.42
CA LEU A 122 8.29 11.65 14.61
C LEU A 122 7.53 11.39 15.91
N PHE A 123 6.23 11.72 15.96
CA PHE A 123 5.38 11.49 17.13
C PHE A 123 5.20 10.00 17.42
N ILE A 124 4.94 9.18 16.40
CA ILE A 124 4.83 7.73 16.54
C ILE A 124 6.17 7.14 16.98
N ILE A 125 7.28 7.58 16.38
CA ILE A 125 8.64 7.17 16.78
C ILE A 125 8.87 7.44 18.27
N GLU A 126 8.47 8.61 18.77
CA GLU A 126 8.61 8.98 20.18
C GLU A 126 7.78 8.07 21.09
N ILE A 127 6.52 7.77 20.72
CA ILE A 127 5.69 6.82 21.46
C ILE A 127 6.35 5.44 21.49
N LEU A 128 6.73 4.89 20.34
CA LEU A 128 7.29 3.54 20.25
C LEU A 128 8.61 3.44 21.03
N ALA A 129 9.48 4.44 20.90
CA ALA A 129 10.74 4.49 21.63
C ALA A 129 10.55 4.64 23.15
N SER A 130 9.66 5.51 23.61
CA SER A 130 9.40 5.73 25.04
C SER A 130 8.82 4.49 25.73
N GLU A 131 8.12 3.66 24.96
CA GLU A 131 7.53 2.41 25.43
C GLU A 131 8.49 1.23 25.25
N GLY A 132 9.69 1.43 24.68
CA GLY A 132 10.65 0.35 24.44
C GLY A 132 10.15 -0.70 23.44
N ILE A 133 9.31 -0.30 22.49
CA ILE A 133 8.79 -1.16 21.43
C ILE A 133 9.85 -1.29 20.33
N ARG A 134 10.08 -2.52 19.85
CA ARG A 134 11.02 -2.78 18.75
C ARG A 134 10.32 -2.46 17.43
N TYR A 135 10.65 -1.30 16.87
CA TYR A 135 10.06 -0.81 15.63
C TYR A 135 11.12 -0.52 14.56
N PHE A 136 10.65 -0.43 13.32
CA PHE A 136 11.43 -0.09 12.14
C PHE A 136 10.59 0.84 11.27
N VAL A 137 11.16 1.96 10.83
CA VAL A 137 10.59 2.69 9.69
C VAL A 137 10.84 1.83 8.45
N ASP A 138 9.79 1.55 7.67
CA ASP A 138 9.80 0.48 6.68
C ASP A 138 9.29 0.95 5.30
N HIS A 139 9.36 0.07 4.30
CA HIS A 139 8.80 0.23 2.95
C HIS A 139 9.08 1.59 2.28
N GLY A 140 8.03 2.25 1.77
CA GLY A 140 8.14 3.50 1.00
C GLY A 140 8.64 4.65 1.86
N THR A 141 8.27 4.64 3.15
CA THR A 141 8.78 5.62 4.11
C THR A 141 10.29 5.48 4.30
N LEU A 142 10.80 4.27 4.56
CA LEU A 142 12.24 4.02 4.65
C LEU A 142 12.98 4.41 3.37
N LEU A 143 12.44 3.99 2.22
CA LEU A 143 13.01 4.29 0.91
C LEU A 143 13.18 5.81 0.71
N GLY A 144 12.15 6.59 1.02
CA GLY A 144 12.20 8.05 0.95
C GLY A 144 13.27 8.62 1.87
N LEU A 145 13.25 8.24 3.15
CA LEU A 145 14.19 8.79 4.13
C LEU A 145 15.65 8.50 3.77
N VAL A 146 15.94 7.35 3.16
CA VAL A 146 17.29 6.96 2.76
C VAL A 146 17.70 7.59 1.43
N ARG A 147 16.84 7.53 0.41
CA ARG A 147 17.17 7.98 -0.96
C ARG A 147 17.02 9.48 -1.14
N ASP A 148 15.91 10.03 -0.66
CA ASP A 148 15.49 11.40 -0.92
C ASP A 148 15.74 12.31 0.30
N GLY A 149 16.08 11.72 1.45
CA GLY A 149 16.30 12.42 2.72
C GLY A 149 15.01 12.88 3.41
N ASP A 150 13.84 12.51 2.87
CA ASP A 150 12.52 12.90 3.35
C ASP A 150 11.45 11.92 2.83
N ILE A 151 10.21 12.07 3.26
CA ILE A 151 9.08 11.29 2.73
C ILE A 151 8.94 11.58 1.23
N ILE A 152 8.72 10.53 0.43
CA ILE A 152 8.55 10.64 -1.02
C ILE A 152 7.29 11.45 -1.32
N SER A 153 7.40 12.53 -2.10
CA SER A 153 6.29 13.48 -2.28
C SER A 153 5.07 12.89 -2.99
N TRP A 154 5.26 11.88 -3.84
CA TRP A 154 4.18 11.20 -4.54
C TRP A 154 3.71 9.91 -3.85
N ASP A 155 4.26 9.60 -2.66
CA ASP A 155 3.75 8.49 -1.84
C ASP A 155 2.43 8.88 -1.15
N ASP A 156 1.80 7.90 -0.53
CA ASP A 156 0.45 8.09 -0.01
C ASP A 156 0.16 7.50 1.37
N ASP A 157 1.17 6.96 2.06
CA ASP A 157 1.07 6.43 3.41
C ASP A 157 2.38 6.57 4.21
N ILE A 158 2.32 6.23 5.50
CA ILE A 158 3.49 6.09 6.37
C ILE A 158 3.55 4.65 6.85
N ASP A 159 4.72 4.04 6.71
CA ASP A 159 4.93 2.62 6.99
C ASP A 159 5.92 2.40 8.14
N PHE A 160 5.48 1.59 9.09
CA PHE A 160 6.30 1.01 10.14
C PHE A 160 6.13 -0.51 10.17
N SER A 161 7.15 -1.19 10.66
CA SER A 161 7.03 -2.56 11.13
C SER A 161 7.53 -2.74 12.55
N ILE A 162 7.04 -3.77 13.23
CA ILE A 162 7.34 -4.08 14.63
C ILE A 162 7.53 -5.58 14.79
N HIS A 163 8.09 -6.02 15.92
CA HIS A 163 8.03 -7.45 16.28
C HIS A 163 6.58 -7.83 16.60
N SER A 164 6.13 -9.01 16.13
CA SER A 164 4.76 -9.47 16.36
C SER A 164 4.35 -9.45 17.83
N ASP A 165 5.28 -9.78 18.73
CA ASP A 165 5.02 -9.88 20.17
C ASP A 165 4.80 -8.50 20.83
N ASP A 166 5.16 -7.41 20.15
CA ASP A 166 4.93 -6.05 20.62
C ASP A 166 3.58 -5.47 20.13
N LEU A 167 2.83 -6.18 19.29
CA LEU A 167 1.63 -5.62 18.63
C LEU A 167 0.53 -5.24 19.61
N GLU A 168 0.24 -6.08 20.61
CA GLU A 168 -0.75 -5.75 21.64
C GLU A 168 -0.35 -4.47 22.40
N LYS A 169 0.95 -4.34 22.71
CA LYS A 169 1.49 -3.14 23.35
C LYS A 169 1.35 -1.91 22.46
N VAL A 170 1.60 -2.03 21.17
CA VAL A 170 1.36 -0.95 20.19
C VAL A 170 -0.11 -0.54 20.19
N VAL A 171 -1.05 -1.49 20.12
CA VAL A 171 -2.48 -1.19 20.11
C VAL A 171 -2.88 -0.38 21.36
N MET A 172 -2.45 -0.83 22.55
CA MET A 172 -2.70 -0.11 23.80
C MET A 172 -2.08 1.30 23.80
N CYS A 173 -0.85 1.45 23.30
CA CYS A 173 -0.16 2.73 23.27
C CYS A 173 -0.77 3.71 22.28
N MET A 174 -1.18 3.24 21.10
CA MET A 174 -1.86 4.07 20.10
C MET A 174 -3.23 4.51 20.61
N SER A 175 -4.01 3.58 21.17
CA SER A 175 -5.32 3.89 21.77
C SER A 175 -5.22 4.95 22.87
N ARG A 176 -4.27 4.79 23.82
CA ARG A 176 -4.05 5.74 24.92
C ARG A 176 -3.60 7.13 24.44
N ASN A 177 -2.90 7.21 23.31
CA ASN A 177 -2.36 8.47 22.80
C ASN A 177 -3.17 9.05 21.62
N ILE A 178 -4.26 8.42 21.19
CA ILE A 178 -5.00 8.79 19.97
C ILE A 178 -5.45 10.26 19.98
N LYS A 179 -5.85 10.79 21.14
CA LYS A 179 -6.25 12.20 21.32
C LYS A 179 -5.08 13.20 21.41
N LYS A 180 -3.84 12.71 21.43
CA LYS A 180 -2.61 13.52 21.46
C LYS A 180 -1.90 13.57 20.10
N PHE A 181 -2.43 12.88 19.09
CA PHE A 181 -1.86 12.95 17.75
C PHE A 181 -1.88 14.40 17.23
N PRO A 182 -0.92 14.76 16.36
CA PRO A 182 -0.89 16.09 15.74
C PRO A 182 -2.26 16.48 15.15
N LEU A 183 -2.66 17.72 15.40
CA LEU A 183 -3.95 18.28 14.99
C LEU A 183 -5.19 17.53 15.50
N SER A 184 -5.14 16.86 16.66
CA SER A 184 -6.30 16.16 17.24
C SER A 184 -7.53 17.03 17.59
N ASN A 185 -7.38 18.36 17.58
CA ASN A 185 -8.50 19.31 17.70
C ASN A 185 -9.22 19.59 16.36
N GLU A 186 -8.57 19.28 15.23
CA GLU A 186 -9.08 19.53 13.87
C GLU A 186 -9.39 18.23 13.11
N LEU A 187 -8.76 17.13 13.51
CA LEU A 187 -8.85 15.82 12.87
C LEU A 187 -9.47 14.80 13.82
N GLU A 188 -10.38 13.99 13.29
CA GLU A 188 -10.93 12.84 13.99
C GLU A 188 -10.08 11.62 13.71
N TRP A 189 -9.25 11.25 14.69
CA TRP A 189 -8.38 10.09 14.62
C TRP A 189 -9.10 8.79 14.94
N GLY A 190 -8.83 7.78 14.12
CA GLY A 190 -9.31 6.42 14.28
C GLY A 190 -8.18 5.39 14.08
N ALA A 191 -8.46 4.15 14.46
CA ALA A 191 -7.54 3.04 14.29
C ALA A 191 -8.32 1.77 13.95
N HIS A 192 -7.74 0.93 13.10
CA HIS A 192 -8.30 -0.34 12.70
C HIS A 192 -7.25 -1.44 12.87
N LEU A 193 -7.60 -2.49 13.60
CA LEU A 193 -6.76 -3.68 13.74
C LEU A 193 -7.12 -4.70 12.65
N LYS A 194 -6.11 -5.27 12.00
CA LYS A 194 -6.23 -6.32 10.99
C LYS A 194 -5.74 -7.65 11.57
N TYR A 195 -6.39 -8.74 11.17
CA TYR A 195 -6.09 -10.09 11.61
C TYR A 195 -5.72 -10.97 10.42
N ASN A 196 -4.78 -11.88 10.60
CA ASN A 196 -4.44 -12.87 9.59
C ASN A 196 -5.48 -14.02 9.56
N GLN A 197 -5.25 -15.02 8.70
CA GLN A 197 -6.16 -16.16 8.55
C GLN A 197 -6.33 -17.01 9.82
N GLU A 198 -5.32 -17.03 10.66
CA GLU A 198 -5.31 -17.76 11.94
C GLU A 198 -5.94 -16.92 13.07
N ASN A 199 -6.58 -15.79 12.73
CA ASN A 199 -7.15 -14.84 13.68
C ASN A 199 -6.12 -14.22 14.63
N LYS A 200 -4.85 -14.13 14.21
CA LYS A 200 -3.80 -13.41 14.93
C LYS A 200 -3.72 -11.96 14.43
N PRO A 201 -3.64 -10.96 15.31
CA PRO A 201 -3.55 -9.55 14.89
C PRO A 201 -2.24 -9.33 14.14
N CYS A 202 -2.28 -8.75 12.94
CA CYS A 202 -1.10 -8.63 12.06
C CYS A 202 -0.72 -7.19 11.69
N SER A 203 -1.63 -6.22 11.85
CA SER A 203 -1.35 -4.82 11.54
C SER A 203 -2.37 -3.91 12.20
N ILE A 204 -1.94 -2.74 12.67
CA ILE A 204 -2.82 -1.62 13.00
C ILE A 204 -2.68 -0.55 11.91
N THR A 205 -3.80 -0.05 11.42
CA THR A 205 -3.86 1.10 10.52
C THR A 205 -4.50 2.27 11.24
N LEU A 206 -3.76 3.36 11.38
CA LEU A 206 -4.29 4.63 11.87
C LEU A 206 -4.78 5.45 10.68
N SER A 207 -5.90 6.14 10.87
CA SER A 207 -6.50 7.03 9.87
C SER A 207 -7.11 8.23 10.56
N PHE A 208 -7.44 9.25 9.78
CA PHE A 208 -8.13 10.42 10.29
C PHE A 208 -9.09 11.01 9.26
N ASP A 209 -10.17 11.59 9.76
CA ASP A 209 -11.15 12.35 9.00
C ASP A 209 -11.06 13.84 9.30
N ASN A 210 -11.34 14.66 8.29
CA ASN A 210 -11.41 16.11 8.46
C ASN A 210 -12.77 16.49 9.02
N ASN A 211 -12.79 17.18 10.17
CA ASN A 211 -14.02 17.72 10.76
C ASN A 211 -14.54 18.98 10.06
N SER A 212 -14.44 19.03 8.73
CA SER A 212 -15.00 20.05 7.82
C SER A 212 -14.31 21.43 7.77
N LYS A 213 -13.07 21.59 8.29
CA LYS A 213 -12.29 22.85 8.16
C LYS A 213 -10.80 22.73 7.81
N SER A 214 -10.18 21.56 7.97
CA SER A 214 -8.76 21.38 7.67
C SER A 214 -8.54 21.09 6.18
N ASP A 215 -7.64 21.86 5.55
CA ASP A 215 -7.13 21.55 4.21
C ASP A 215 -6.01 20.50 4.29
N ILE A 216 -6.34 19.33 4.84
CA ILE A 216 -5.40 18.21 4.96
C ILE A 216 -5.91 17.08 4.07
N LYS A 217 -5.02 16.55 3.22
CA LYS A 217 -5.32 15.36 2.42
C LYS A 217 -5.13 14.12 3.27
N GLN A 218 -6.09 13.20 3.23
CA GLN A 218 -6.09 11.99 4.06
C GLN A 218 -5.05 10.99 3.58
N PHE A 219 -4.34 10.37 4.52
CA PHE A 219 -3.41 9.26 4.28
C PHE A 219 -3.42 8.32 5.50
N PRO A 220 -3.22 7.01 5.31
CA PRO A 220 -3.14 6.06 6.41
C PRO A 220 -1.71 5.99 6.97
N ILE A 221 -1.61 5.54 8.21
CA ILE A 221 -0.35 5.07 8.79
C ILE A 221 -0.48 3.59 9.12
N SER A 222 0.41 2.77 8.58
CA SER A 222 0.43 1.33 8.77
C SER A 222 1.54 0.95 9.74
N ILE A 223 1.21 0.19 10.78
CA ILE A 223 2.19 -0.49 11.64
C ILE A 223 1.95 -1.99 11.49
N THR A 224 2.90 -2.69 10.88
CA THR A 224 2.76 -4.11 10.50
C THR A 224 3.63 -5.01 11.35
N ALA A 225 3.09 -6.15 11.79
CA ALA A 225 3.84 -7.14 12.55
C ALA A 225 4.77 -7.96 11.66
N ASN A 226 6.01 -8.12 12.11
CA ASN A 226 6.99 -9.09 11.61
C ASN A 226 6.84 -10.38 12.41
N TYR A 227 6.40 -11.45 11.75
CA TYR A 227 6.39 -12.80 12.29
C TYR A 227 7.64 -13.55 11.85
N PHE A 228 8.37 -14.13 12.79
CA PHE A 228 9.61 -14.84 12.49
C PHE A 228 9.34 -16.33 12.28
N VAL A 229 9.52 -16.81 11.04
CA VAL A 229 9.25 -18.20 10.64
C VAL A 229 10.34 -18.64 9.67
N ASP A 230 10.99 -19.77 9.95
CA ASP A 230 11.97 -20.43 9.07
C ASP A 230 13.07 -19.50 8.50
N GLY A 231 13.59 -18.59 9.33
CA GLY A 231 14.65 -17.65 8.92
C GLY A 231 14.14 -16.40 8.20
N LEU A 232 12.82 -16.19 8.13
CA LEU A 232 12.19 -15.04 7.49
C LEU A 232 11.39 -14.22 8.49
N ALA A 233 11.38 -12.90 8.30
CA ALA A 233 10.37 -12.00 8.83
C ALA A 233 9.23 -11.91 7.81
N ILE A 234 8.07 -12.44 8.19
CA ILE A 234 6.86 -12.49 7.38
C ILE A 234 5.94 -11.35 7.81
N GLN A 235 5.60 -10.48 6.86
CA GLN A 235 4.59 -9.44 6.99
C GLN A 235 3.35 -9.79 6.16
N THR A 236 2.32 -8.95 6.24
CA THR A 236 1.04 -9.19 5.55
C THR A 236 1.18 -9.46 4.05
N VAL A 237 1.99 -8.67 3.33
CA VAL A 237 2.12 -8.74 1.86
C VAL A 237 3.57 -8.86 1.39
N THR A 238 4.54 -8.89 2.30
CA THR A 238 5.97 -9.05 1.96
C THR A 238 6.67 -9.95 2.97
N TYR A 239 7.87 -10.41 2.64
CA TYR A 239 8.73 -11.18 3.53
C TYR A 239 10.19 -10.86 3.26
N ALA A 240 11.08 -10.96 4.26
CA ALA A 240 12.51 -10.75 4.07
C ALA A 240 13.32 -11.60 5.04
N PRO A 241 14.64 -11.78 4.84
CA PRO A 241 15.50 -12.42 5.83
C PRO A 241 15.33 -11.80 7.22
N GLU A 242 15.13 -12.64 8.24
CA GLU A 242 14.80 -12.17 9.59
C GLU A 242 15.88 -11.31 10.23
N ASP A 243 17.13 -11.46 9.81
CA ASP A 243 18.28 -10.71 10.33
C ASP A 243 18.11 -9.20 10.19
N HIS A 244 17.39 -8.74 9.15
CA HIS A 244 17.04 -7.32 8.97
C HIS A 244 16.16 -6.77 10.09
N PHE A 245 15.40 -7.64 10.77
CA PHE A 245 14.44 -7.25 11.80
C PHE A 245 14.79 -7.80 13.19
N LYS A 246 15.73 -8.74 13.33
CA LYS A 246 16.27 -9.15 14.65
C LYS A 246 17.21 -8.11 15.26
N GLN A 247 17.82 -7.30 14.41
CA GLN A 247 18.67 -6.17 14.77
C GLN A 247 18.12 -4.92 14.09
N CYS A 248 18.55 -3.74 14.54
CA CYS A 248 18.26 -2.48 13.86
C CYS A 248 19.56 -1.73 13.53
N GLU A 249 19.46 -0.88 12.51
CA GLU A 249 20.35 0.25 12.35
C GLU A 249 19.61 1.54 12.69
N TYR A 250 20.36 2.64 12.73
CA TYR A 250 19.78 3.93 13.00
C TYR A 250 20.26 4.95 12.00
N ILE A 251 19.32 5.74 11.48
CA ILE A 251 19.61 6.92 10.66
C ILE A 251 19.16 8.18 11.40
N MET A 252 19.69 9.33 10.99
CA MET A 252 19.29 10.62 11.52
C MET A 252 18.25 11.25 10.59
N TYR A 253 17.10 11.62 11.15
CA TYR A 253 16.06 12.34 10.42
C TYR A 253 15.53 13.50 11.26
N LYS A 254 15.64 14.72 10.72
CA LYS A 254 15.24 15.97 11.40
C LYS A 254 15.74 16.06 12.85
N GLY A 255 17.01 15.68 13.07
CA GLY A 255 17.66 15.71 14.39
C GLY A 255 17.25 14.60 15.35
N ARG A 256 16.43 13.64 14.92
CA ARG A 256 16.05 12.45 15.70
C ARG A 256 16.76 11.20 15.16
N LYS A 257 17.16 10.32 16.08
CA LYS A 257 17.68 8.99 15.75
C LYS A 257 16.49 8.06 15.55
N ILE A 258 16.35 7.46 14.37
CA ILE A 258 15.21 6.62 14.01
C ILE A 258 15.66 5.19 13.73
N SER A 259 14.90 4.20 14.20
CA SER A 259 15.20 2.78 13.99
C SER A 259 14.79 2.34 12.59
N VAL A 260 15.69 1.67 11.88
CA VAL A 260 15.48 1.11 10.54
C VAL A 260 15.99 -0.34 10.48
N PRO A 261 15.55 -1.15 9.51
CA PRO A 261 16.03 -2.52 9.38
C PRO A 261 17.56 -2.59 9.33
N TYR A 262 18.14 -3.58 9.99
CA TYR A 262 19.59 -3.80 9.95
C TYR A 262 20.05 -4.02 8.50
N LYS A 263 21.16 -3.41 8.07
CA LYS A 263 21.61 -3.39 6.67
C LYS A 263 20.50 -2.90 5.73
N TYR A 264 19.88 -1.76 6.05
CA TYR A 264 18.71 -1.24 5.33
C TYR A 264 18.92 -1.09 3.81
N GLU A 265 20.14 -0.80 3.34
CA GLU A 265 20.41 -0.71 1.89
C GLU A 265 20.23 -2.06 1.18
N LEU A 266 20.71 -3.15 1.80
CA LEU A 266 20.53 -4.50 1.28
C LEU A 266 19.07 -4.94 1.39
N TYR A 267 18.39 -4.53 2.46
CA TYR A 267 16.95 -4.75 2.59
C TYR A 267 16.16 -4.03 1.49
N LEU A 268 16.46 -2.76 1.20
CA LEU A 268 15.83 -1.99 0.12
C LEU A 268 16.13 -2.61 -1.25
N GLU A 269 17.33 -3.13 -1.47
CA GLU A 269 17.68 -3.88 -2.69
C GLU A 269 16.91 -5.19 -2.80
N TYR A 270 16.80 -5.95 -1.71
CA TYR A 270 15.98 -7.16 -1.67
C TYR A 270 14.49 -6.85 -1.92
N HIS A 271 13.99 -5.71 -1.46
CA HIS A 271 12.59 -5.33 -1.53
C HIS A 271 12.19 -4.73 -2.89
N TYR A 272 13.03 -3.87 -3.47
CA TYR A 272 12.70 -3.05 -4.65
C TYR A 272 13.65 -3.27 -5.84
N GLY A 273 14.75 -4.01 -5.68
CA GLY A 273 15.80 -4.13 -6.70
C GLY A 273 16.58 -2.81 -6.84
N GLU A 274 16.51 -2.19 -8.03
CA GLU A 274 17.18 -0.93 -8.38
C GLU A 274 16.54 0.30 -7.71
N TRP A 275 16.53 0.33 -6.37
CA TRP A 275 15.76 1.30 -5.57
C TRP A 275 16.30 2.73 -5.57
N LYS A 276 17.60 2.88 -5.90
CA LYS A 276 18.28 4.18 -5.96
C LYS A 276 17.76 5.06 -7.11
N GLN A 277 17.14 4.46 -8.12
CA GLN A 277 16.49 5.20 -9.20
C GLN A 277 15.03 5.46 -8.84
N PRO A 278 14.58 6.73 -8.78
CA PRO A 278 13.19 7.03 -8.45
C PRO A 278 12.22 6.41 -9.45
N LYS A 279 11.25 5.64 -8.94
CA LYS A 279 10.12 5.14 -9.70
C LYS A 279 8.83 5.72 -9.13
N LYS A 280 8.05 6.39 -9.97
CA LYS A 280 6.72 6.91 -9.59
C LYS A 280 5.66 5.84 -9.75
N ASP A 281 4.59 5.97 -8.97
CA ASP A 281 3.38 5.16 -9.07
C ASP A 281 3.65 3.64 -8.93
N ILE A 282 4.53 3.28 -7.98
CA ILE A 282 4.86 1.88 -7.68
C ILE A 282 3.62 1.07 -7.29
N SER A 283 3.60 -0.17 -7.74
CA SER A 283 2.57 -1.17 -7.48
C SER A 283 3.17 -2.35 -6.71
N PHE A 284 2.32 -3.29 -6.30
CA PHE A 284 2.79 -4.55 -5.71
C PHE A 284 3.63 -5.40 -6.68
N LEU A 285 3.55 -5.17 -7.99
CA LEU A 285 4.41 -5.87 -8.97
C LEU A 285 5.85 -5.37 -8.96
N ASP A 286 6.10 -4.20 -8.37
CA ASP A 286 7.42 -3.59 -8.27
C ASP A 286 8.16 -4.00 -7.01
N ILE A 287 7.52 -4.79 -6.14
CA ILE A 287 8.09 -5.33 -4.91
C ILE A 287 8.58 -6.75 -5.20
N CYS A 288 9.90 -6.94 -5.12
CA CYS A 288 10.57 -8.21 -5.47
C CYS A 288 10.18 -9.36 -4.54
N ASN A 289 9.88 -9.05 -3.28
CA ASN A 289 9.51 -9.98 -2.22
C ASN A 289 8.03 -9.89 -1.84
N TYR A 290 7.17 -9.51 -2.79
CA TYR A 290 5.73 -9.53 -2.61
C TYR A 290 5.20 -10.96 -2.48
N GLN A 291 4.23 -11.13 -1.58
CA GLN A 291 3.43 -12.33 -1.47
C GLN A 291 1.94 -11.97 -1.45
N GLU A 292 1.12 -12.78 -2.12
CA GLU A 292 -0.33 -12.63 -2.06
C GLU A 292 -0.82 -12.93 -0.64
N SER A 293 -1.57 -11.99 -0.07
CA SER A 293 -2.08 -12.12 1.28
C SER A 293 -3.50 -12.68 1.25
N ASN A 294 -3.74 -13.78 1.95
CA ASN A 294 -5.09 -14.34 2.07
C ASN A 294 -5.79 -13.81 3.34
N VAL A 295 -5.66 -12.53 3.67
CA VAL A 295 -6.10 -11.93 4.94
C VAL A 295 -7.63 -11.89 5.03
N ARG A 296 -8.23 -12.32 6.16
CA ARG A 296 -9.63 -12.02 6.49
C ARG A 296 -9.67 -10.73 7.30
N TYR A 297 -10.33 -9.71 6.77
CA TYR A 297 -10.53 -8.44 7.47
C TYR A 297 -11.62 -8.62 8.54
N GLN A 298 -11.25 -8.49 9.80
CA GLN A 298 -12.21 -8.25 10.88
C GLN A 298 -11.95 -6.84 11.39
N GLU A 299 -12.85 -5.92 11.05
CA GLU A 299 -12.78 -4.54 11.47
C GLU A 299 -13.17 -4.42 12.95
N ILE A 300 -12.28 -3.86 13.77
CA ILE A 300 -12.63 -3.38 15.11
C ILE A 300 -12.45 -1.87 15.07
N ILE A 301 -13.57 -1.16 15.25
CA ILE A 301 -13.61 0.29 15.44
C ILE A 301 -13.41 0.52 16.94
N PHE A 302 -12.43 1.36 17.30
CA PHE A 302 -12.24 1.83 18.67
C PHE A 302 -13.16 3.00 18.99
#